data_AF-N6TQ56-F1
#
_entry.id   AF-N6TQ56-F1
#
_cell.length_a   1.000
_cell.length_b   1.000
_cell.length_c   1.000
_cell.angle_alpha   90.00
_cell.angle_beta   90.00
_cell.angle_gamma   90.00
#
_symmetry.space_group_name_H-M   'P 1'
#
loop_
_entity.id
_entity.type
_entity.pdbx_description
1 polymer ?
#
loop_
_entity_poly.entity_id
_entity_poly.type
_entity_poly.pdbx_seq_one_letter_code
_entity_poly.pdbx_strand_id
1 'polypeptide(L)'
;MDTRFFFTVPELYWKIAYEPIKQKGIVLIVVNNPYLETYQRICEDIADKITWTNWDRHNQIKGFAYACTVDSFRKVVSYFPELTVQGVL
;
A
#
# COMPACT_ATOMS: atom_id res chain seq x y z
N MET A 1 25.72 -28.56 6.18
CA MET A 1 25.22 -27.25 5.69
C MET A 1 23.84 -27.08 6.27
N ASP A 2 23.64 -25.99 7.00
CA ASP A 2 22.42 -25.69 7.74
C ASP A 2 21.28 -25.29 6.80
N THR A 3 20.22 -26.10 6.72
CA THR A 3 19.03 -25.89 5.89
C THR A 3 17.91 -25.16 6.65
N ARG A 4 18.28 -24.16 7.48
CA ARG A 4 17.28 -23.28 8.11
C ARG A 4 16.71 -22.30 7.08
N PHE A 5 15.43 -22.46 6.76
CA PHE A 5 14.67 -21.56 5.90
C PHE A 5 14.17 -20.38 6.74
N PHE A 6 14.65 -19.17 6.47
CA PHE A 6 14.20 -17.95 7.14
C PHE A 6 13.17 -17.24 6.27
N PHE A 7 11.92 -17.19 6.73
CA PHE A 7 10.89 -16.33 6.15
C PHE A 7 10.93 -14.96 6.80
N THR A 8 11.13 -13.92 5.99
CA THR A 8 11.04 -12.54 6.47
C THR A 8 9.58 -12.20 6.73
N VAL A 9 9.31 -11.59 7.89
CA VAL A 9 8.00 -11.00 8.18
C VAL A 9 7.91 -9.67 7.46
N PRO A 10 6.85 -9.40 6.68
CA PRO A 10 6.72 -8.14 5.97
C PRO A 10 6.49 -6.99 6.95
N GLU A 11 7.16 -5.87 6.72
CA GLU A 11 6.90 -4.61 7.43
C GLU A 11 5.63 -3.92 6.88
N LEU A 12 5.38 -4.04 5.58
CA LEU A 12 4.25 -3.44 4.88
C LEU A 12 3.47 -4.50 4.10
N TYR A 13 2.15 -4.42 4.15
CA TYR A 13 1.25 -5.11 3.23
C TYR A 13 0.70 -4.10 2.23
N TRP A 14 0.50 -4.52 0.98
CA TRP A 14 -0.13 -3.68 -0.02
C TRP A 14 -1.14 -4.45 -0.85
N LYS A 15 -2.17 -3.74 -1.32
CA LYS A 15 -3.14 -4.22 -2.32
C LYS A 15 -3.46 -3.10 -3.29
N ILE A 16 -3.71 -3.45 -4.55
CA ILE A 16 -4.26 -2.53 -5.52
C ILE A 16 -5.77 -2.72 -5.63
N ALA A 17 -6.51 -1.61 -5.60
CA ALA A 17 -7.88 -1.55 -6.09
C ALA A 17 -7.83 -0.98 -7.52
N TYR A 18 -8.37 -1.73 -8.48
CA TYR A 18 -8.26 -1.43 -9.91
C TYR A 18 -9.63 -1.56 -10.59
N GLU A 19 -9.98 -0.56 -11.40
CA GLU A 19 -11.17 -0.53 -12.23
C GLU A 19 -10.75 -0.71 -13.70
N PRO A 20 -11.10 -1.84 -14.33
CA PRO A 20 -10.51 -2.24 -15.61
C PRO A 20 -11.03 -1.48 -16.84
N ILE A 21 -12.23 -0.89 -16.80
CA ILE A 21 -12.85 -0.21 -17.95
C ILE A 21 -12.20 1.14 -18.18
N LYS A 22 -12.06 1.97 -17.15
CA LYS A 22 -11.40 3.29 -17.20
C LYS A 22 -9.92 3.22 -16.84
N GLN A 23 -9.43 2.02 -16.51
CA GLN A 23 -8.04 1.76 -16.12
C GLN A 23 -7.60 2.66 -14.96
N LYS A 24 -8.44 2.78 -13.94
CA LYS A 24 -8.13 3.59 -12.75
C LYS A 24 -7.64 2.69 -11.63
N GLY A 25 -6.65 3.15 -10.87
CA GLY A 25 -6.05 2.34 -9.83
C GLY A 25 -5.54 3.16 -8.65
N ILE A 26 -5.54 2.52 -7.49
CA ILE A 26 -4.93 3.07 -6.27
C ILE A 26 -4.36 1.92 -5.43
N VAL A 27 -3.19 2.14 -4.83
CA VAL A 27 -2.56 1.15 -3.96
C VAL A 27 -2.81 1.52 -2.51
N LEU A 28 -3.37 0.59 -1.75
CA LEU A 28 -3.60 0.70 -0.32
C LEU A 28 -2.46 -0.01 0.39
N ILE A 29 -1.86 0.63 1.38
CA ILE A 29 -0.74 0.10 2.16
C ILE A 29 -1.10 0.10 3.63
N VAL A 30 -0.76 -0.99 4.32
CA VAL A 30 -0.96 -1.17 5.76
C VAL A 30 0.37 -1.49 6.43
N VAL A 31 0.63 -0.83 7.55
CA VAL A 31 1.83 -1.03 8.38
C VAL A 31 1.63 -2.24 9.29
N ASN A 32 2.53 -3.23 9.19
CA ASN A 32 2.47 -4.46 9.98
C ASN A 32 3.16 -4.32 11.34
N ASN A 33 2.83 -3.27 12.10
CA ASN A 33 3.30 -3.11 13.46
C ASN A 33 2.36 -2.22 14.28
N PRO A 34 1.55 -2.79 15.20
CA PRO A 34 0.61 -2.03 16.00
C PRO A 34 1.27 -1.26 17.17
N TYR A 35 2.59 -1.35 17.33
CA TYR A 35 3.33 -0.66 18.40
C TYR A 35 4.12 0.55 17.90
N LEU A 36 4.10 0.82 16.60
CA LEU A 36 4.72 2.03 16.06
C LEU A 36 3.86 3.25 16.38
N GLU A 37 4.51 4.34 16.79
CA GLU A 37 3.88 5.68 16.84
C GLU A 37 4.09 6.44 15.53
N THR A 38 5.16 6.12 14.81
CA THR A 38 5.52 6.72 13.52
C THR A 38 6.02 5.64 12.56
N TYR A 39 5.86 5.86 11.26
CA TYR A 39 6.26 4.92 10.23
C TYR A 39 6.74 5.65 8.98
N GLN A 40 7.62 4.99 8.21
CA GLN A 40 8.08 5.52 6.94
C GLN A 40 7.08 5.18 5.83
N ARG A 41 6.65 6.19 5.07
CA ARG A 41 5.85 5.99 3.86
C ARG A 41 6.77 5.80 2.66
N ILE A 42 6.39 4.87 1.79
CA ILE A 42 7.12 4.63 0.53
C ILE A 42 6.62 5.50 -0.64
N CYS A 43 5.61 6.33 -0.40
CA CYS A 43 5.02 7.22 -1.40
C CYS A 43 4.33 8.41 -0.71
N GLU A 44 3.93 9.41 -1.50
CA GLU A 44 2.99 10.44 -1.05
C GLU A 44 1.63 9.80 -0.75
N ASP A 45 1.09 10.11 0.43
CA ASP A 45 -0.21 9.63 0.85
C ASP A 45 -1.33 10.46 0.22
N ILE A 46 -2.12 9.78 -0.62
CA ILE A 46 -3.27 10.36 -1.31
C ILE A 46 -4.61 9.81 -0.78
N ALA A 47 -4.62 9.15 0.38
CA ALA A 47 -5.83 8.52 0.93
C ALA A 47 -6.96 9.52 1.19
N ASP A 48 -6.66 10.80 1.42
CA ASP A 48 -7.69 11.83 1.61
C ASP A 48 -8.41 12.23 0.30
N LYS A 49 -7.93 11.75 -0.85
CA LYS A 49 -8.54 11.99 -2.18
C LYS A 49 -9.60 10.96 -2.55
N ILE A 50 -9.76 9.89 -1.76
CA ILE A 50 -10.75 8.83 -2.01
C ILE A 50 -11.86 8.86 -0.96
N THR A 51 -13.09 8.61 -1.39
CA THR A 51 -14.29 8.70 -0.53
C THR A 51 -15.06 7.39 -0.38
N TRP A 52 -14.60 6.32 -1.03
CA TRP A 52 -15.29 5.03 -1.07
C TRP A 52 -14.92 4.08 0.09
N THR A 53 -14.01 4.51 0.97
CA THR A 53 -13.59 3.76 2.18
C THR A 53 -13.57 4.69 3.39
N ASN A 54 -13.97 4.16 4.55
CA ASN A 54 -14.10 4.90 5.81
C ASN A 54 -13.13 4.36 6.88
N TRP A 55 -11.92 3.97 6.47
CA TRP A 55 -10.94 3.43 7.41
C TRP A 55 -10.40 4.50 8.39
N ASP A 56 -10.05 4.06 9.58
CA ASP A 56 -9.48 4.94 10.60
C ASP A 56 -7.95 4.93 10.48
N ARG A 57 -7.46 5.51 9.38
CA ARG A 57 -6.09 5.33 8.86
C ARG A 57 -4.96 5.85 9.77
N HIS A 58 -5.30 6.67 10.74
CA HIS A 58 -4.39 7.22 11.75
C HIS A 58 -4.53 6.55 13.12
N ASN A 59 -5.34 5.48 13.22
CA ASN A 59 -5.53 4.75 14.46
C ASN A 59 -4.58 3.57 14.54
N GLN A 60 -3.55 3.71 15.37
CA GLN A 60 -2.54 2.69 15.63
C GLN A 60 -3.15 1.33 16.01
N ILE A 61 -4.20 1.31 16.84
CA ILE A 61 -4.86 0.07 17.29
C ILE A 61 -5.55 -0.65 16.14
N LYS A 62 -6.08 0.11 15.16
CA LYS A 62 -6.70 -0.45 13.95
C LYS A 62 -5.70 -0.68 12.82
N GLY A 63 -4.43 -0.32 13.03
CA GLY A 63 -3.36 -0.38 12.05
C GLY A 63 -3.28 0.89 11.20
N PHE A 64 -2.09 1.46 11.13
CA PHE A 64 -1.84 2.59 10.24
C PHE A 64 -1.96 2.17 8.78
N ALA A 65 -2.59 3.02 7.99
CA ALA A 65 -2.77 2.81 6.56
C ALA A 65 -2.63 4.12 5.78
N TYR A 66 -2.24 4.00 4.52
CA TYR A 66 -2.13 5.11 3.58
C TYR A 66 -2.35 4.62 2.16
N ALA A 67 -2.46 5.54 1.21
CA ALA A 67 -2.67 5.20 -0.19
C ALA A 67 -1.67 5.88 -1.14
N CYS A 68 -1.22 5.16 -2.16
CA CYS A 68 -0.34 5.67 -3.20
C CYS A 68 -1.06 5.72 -4.55
N THR A 69 -0.63 6.63 -5.42
CA THR A 69 -0.83 6.43 -6.87
C THR A 69 -0.07 5.18 -7.33
N VAL A 70 -0.62 4.45 -8.31
CA VAL A 70 0.07 3.28 -8.88
C VAL A 70 1.42 3.68 -9.48
N ASP A 71 1.50 4.85 -10.11
CA ASP A 71 2.74 5.40 -10.69
C ASP A 71 3.83 5.67 -9.67
N SER A 72 3.49 6.15 -8.48
CA SER A 72 4.49 6.36 -7.42
C SER A 72 4.90 5.04 -6.80
N PHE A 73 3.94 4.12 -6.62
CA PHE A 73 4.17 2.83 -6.01
C PHE A 73 5.12 1.94 -6.84
N ARG A 74 4.88 1.81 -8.15
CA ARG A 74 5.69 0.95 -9.05
C ARG A 74 7.14 1.42 -9.24
N LYS A 75 7.46 2.67 -8.87
CA LYS A 75 8.85 3.17 -8.82
C LYS A 75 9.64 2.59 -7.64
N VAL A 76 8.95 2.19 -6.57
CA VAL A 76 9.57 1.62 -5.35
C VAL A 76 9.48 0.10 -5.34
N VAL A 77 8.32 -0.44 -5.72
CA VAL A 77 8.09 -1.89 -5.75
C VAL A 77 8.33 -2.40 -7.17
N SER A 78 9.58 -2.73 -7.46
CA SER A 78 10.06 -3.10 -8.80
C SER A 78 9.45 -4.40 -9.36
N TYR A 79 8.90 -5.25 -8.51
CA TYR A 79 8.20 -6.48 -8.89
C TYR A 79 6.68 -6.28 -9.05
N PHE A 80 6.20 -5.02 -9.04
CA PHE A 80 4.80 -4.73 -9.33
C PHE A 80 4.46 -5.18 -10.76
N PRO A 81 3.30 -5.83 -10.98
CA PRO A 81 2.94 -6.33 -12.31
C PRO A 81 2.76 -5.19 -13.32
N GLU A 82 3.02 -5.48 -14.59
CA GLU A 82 2.70 -4.57 -15.68
C GLU A 82 1.18 -4.34 -15.74
N LEU A 83 0.76 -3.13 -15.40
CA LEU A 83 -0.64 -2.72 -15.35
C LEU A 83 -0.78 -1.31 -15.91
N THR A 84 -1.63 -1.16 -16.93
CA THR A 84 -1.98 0.16 -17.48
C THR A 84 -2.88 0.89 -16.51
N VAL A 85 -2.48 2.09 -16.09
CA VAL A 85 -3.27 2.95 -15.22
C VAL A 85 -3.29 4.36 -15.81
N GLN A 86 -4.50 4.90 -15.98
CA GLN A 86 -4.76 6.23 -16.55
C GLN A 86 -5.15 7.27 -15.50
N GLY A 87 -5.36 6.85 -14.24
CA GLY A 87 -5.69 7.77 -13.16
C GLY A 87 -5.96 7.09 -11.82
N VAL A 88 -6.25 7.91 -10.81
CA VAL A 88 -6.64 7.45 -9.47
C VAL A 88 -8.08 6.92 -9.52
N LEU A 89 -8.31 5.82 -8.78
CA LEU A 89 -9.61 5.18 -8.58
C LEU A 89 -10.62 6.11 -7.90
#